data_AF-A0AAF0JLS3-F1
#
_entry.id   AF-A0AAF0JLS3-F1
#
_cell.length_a   1.000
_cell.length_b   1.000
_cell.length_c   1.000
_cell.angle_alpha   90.00
_cell.angle_beta   90.00
_cell.angle_gamma   90.00
#
_symmetry.space_group_name_H-M   'P 1'
#
loop_
_entity.id
_entity.type
_entity.pdbx_description
1 polymer ?
#
loop_
_entity_poly.entity_id
_entity_poly.type
_entity_poly.pdbx_seq_one_letter_code
_entity_poly.pdbx_strand_id
1 'polypeptide(L)'
;MISIKTDGVRIAIYSLFFFSSHHLTDRYENLRAFIEAFGDDVQTKVLKFYVAFKRIKNFVCVNIARKKREIVVWVKLNPQAFDLEKEKGFLRDVTNVGHLGTGDLEISIKNDIDLEKGKTLILQSYEEN
;
A
#
# COMPACT_ATOMS: atom_id res chain seq x y z
N MET A 1 -7.02 10.10 24.88
CA MET A 1 -7.86 8.94 24.48
C MET A 1 -8.74 9.39 23.32
N ILE A 2 -8.39 9.04 22.09
CA ILE A 2 -9.26 9.30 20.93
C ILE A 2 -10.30 8.18 20.93
N SER A 3 -11.56 8.53 21.21
CA SER A 3 -12.67 7.59 21.14
C SER A 3 -13.02 7.35 19.68
N ILE A 4 -12.49 6.27 19.12
CA ILE A 4 -12.75 5.87 17.75
C ILE A 4 -13.99 4.96 17.76
N LYS A 5 -15.19 5.54 17.60
CA LYS A 5 -16.38 4.77 17.22
C LYS A 5 -16.15 4.23 15.80
N THR A 6 -15.71 2.98 15.68
CA THR A 6 -15.53 2.35 14.36
C THR A 6 -16.03 0.92 14.30
N ASP A 7 -16.75 0.66 13.23
CA ASP A 7 -17.23 -0.58 12.66
C ASP A 7 -16.11 -1.63 12.56
N GLY A 8 -16.43 -2.91 12.81
CA GLY A 8 -15.46 -3.98 13.09
C GLY A 8 -14.39 -4.24 12.01
N VAL A 9 -14.60 -3.77 10.79
CA VAL A 9 -13.62 -3.79 9.69
C VAL A 9 -12.44 -2.87 9.98
N ARG A 10 -12.71 -1.66 10.49
CA ARG A 10 -11.68 -0.68 10.84
C ARG A 10 -10.87 -1.17 12.05
N ILE A 11 -11.51 -1.79 13.04
CA ILE A 11 -10.83 -2.36 14.22
C ILE A 11 -9.74 -3.35 13.81
N ALA A 12 -9.98 -4.21 12.81
CA ALA A 12 -9.02 -5.23 12.41
C ALA A 12 -7.73 -4.63 11.83
N ILE A 13 -7.81 -3.65 10.93
CA ILE A 13 -6.61 -3.03 10.36
C ILE A 13 -5.91 -2.09 11.33
N TYR A 14 -6.66 -1.36 12.17
CA TYR A 14 -6.07 -0.52 13.20
C TYR A 14 -5.43 -1.36 14.31
N SER A 15 -5.94 -2.56 14.60
CA SER A 15 -5.25 -3.52 15.45
C SER A 15 -3.94 -4.00 14.78
N LEU A 16 -3.90 -4.10 13.45
CA LEU A 16 -2.67 -4.37 12.71
C LEU A 16 -1.62 -3.28 12.98
N PHE A 17 -2.03 -2.01 12.92
CA PHE A 17 -1.18 -0.86 13.22
C PHE A 17 -0.75 -0.81 14.69
N PHE A 18 -1.66 -1.03 15.63
CA PHE A 18 -1.37 -0.95 17.06
C PHE A 18 -0.28 -1.93 17.52
N PHE A 19 -0.22 -3.12 16.91
CA PHE A 19 0.81 -4.13 17.21
C PHE A 19 2.05 -4.04 16.30
N SER A 20 2.15 -3.02 15.44
CA SER A 20 3.31 -2.80 14.58
C SER A 20 4.39 -1.98 15.30
N SER A 21 5.65 -2.10 14.87
CA SER A 21 6.72 -1.25 15.41
C SER A 21 6.50 0.21 15.02
N HIS A 22 6.99 1.15 15.84
CA HIS A 22 6.89 2.60 15.57
C HIS A 22 7.34 2.95 14.15
N HIS A 23 8.51 2.46 13.72
CA HIS A 23 9.02 2.67 12.36
C HIS A 23 8.12 2.13 11.23
N LEU A 24 7.32 1.08 11.46
CA LEU A 24 6.41 0.55 10.44
C LEU A 24 5.15 1.41 10.34
N THR A 25 4.65 1.87 11.49
CA THR A 25 3.54 2.81 11.57
C THR A 25 3.92 4.16 10.94
N ASP A 26 5.10 4.69 11.26
CA ASP A 26 5.57 5.98 10.70
C ASP A 26 5.72 5.92 9.18
N ARG A 27 6.30 4.84 8.64
CA ARG A 27 6.39 4.62 7.19
C ARG A 27 5.03 4.55 6.54
N TYR A 28 4.06 3.88 7.17
CA TYR A 28 2.71 3.82 6.64
C TYR A 28 2.02 5.18 6.66
N GLU A 29 2.10 5.94 7.75
CA GLU A 29 1.47 7.26 7.81
C GLU A 29 2.13 8.23 6.82
N ASN A 30 3.45 8.14 6.61
CA ASN A 30 4.15 8.88 5.57
C ASN A 30 3.63 8.51 4.17
N LEU A 31 3.55 7.21 3.88
CA LEU A 31 3.03 6.71 2.61
C LEU A 31 1.58 7.15 2.37
N ARG A 32 0.74 7.03 3.39
CA ARG A 32 -0.67 7.42 3.34
C ARG A 32 -0.82 8.91 3.07
N ALA A 33 -0.12 9.76 3.83
CA ALA A 33 -0.17 11.21 3.65
C ALA A 33 0.29 11.62 2.25
N PHE A 34 1.33 10.95 1.72
CA PHE A 34 1.79 11.16 0.35
C PHE A 34 0.71 10.82 -0.69
N ILE A 35 0.04 9.67 -0.56
CA ILE A 35 -1.02 9.25 -1.50
C ILE A 35 -2.25 10.16 -1.40
N GLU A 36 -2.67 10.52 -0.18
CA GLU A 36 -3.82 11.40 0.05
C GLU A 36 -3.56 12.83 -0.45
N ALA A 37 -2.30 13.22 -0.68
CA ALA A 37 -1.92 14.52 -1.22
C ALA A 37 -1.91 14.60 -2.77
N PHE A 38 -2.19 13.51 -3.49
CA PHE A 38 -2.16 13.50 -4.96
C PHE A 38 -3.27 14.34 -5.60
N GLY A 39 -4.43 14.47 -4.95
CA GLY A 39 -5.55 15.25 -5.45
C GLY A 39 -6.82 15.08 -4.61
N ASP A 40 -7.73 16.05 -4.73
CA ASP A 40 -9.01 16.06 -4.00
C ASP A 40 -9.96 14.91 -4.40
N ASP A 41 -9.68 14.24 -5.52
CA ASP A 41 -10.45 13.12 -6.03
C ASP A 41 -9.97 11.75 -5.50
N VAL A 42 -8.92 11.73 -4.69
CA VAL A 42 -8.45 10.53 -3.98
C VAL A 42 -9.39 10.18 -2.83
N GLN A 43 -9.89 8.95 -2.86
CA GLN A 43 -10.73 8.39 -1.80
C GLN A 43 -10.03 7.21 -1.11
N THR A 44 -10.01 7.25 0.21
CA THR A 44 -9.47 6.17 1.05
C THR A 44 -10.59 5.25 1.52
N LYS A 45 -10.47 3.94 1.24
CA LYS A 45 -11.36 2.91 1.75
C LYS A 45 -10.57 1.94 2.63
N VAL A 46 -10.93 1.91 3.91
CA VAL A 46 -10.39 0.93 4.86
C VAL A 46 -11.18 -0.37 4.76
N LEU A 47 -10.49 -1.48 4.46
CA LEU A 47 -11.06 -2.82 4.44
C LEU A 47 -10.43 -3.69 5.54
N LYS A 48 -10.91 -4.93 5.67
CA LYS A 48 -10.56 -5.82 6.78
C LYS A 48 -9.06 -6.13 6.83
N PHE A 49 -8.42 -6.23 5.66
CA PHE A 49 -7.02 -6.65 5.53
C PHE A 49 -6.13 -5.64 4.81
N TYR A 50 -6.69 -4.65 4.12
CA TYR A 50 -5.92 -3.68 3.35
C TYR A 50 -6.66 -2.35 3.27
N VAL A 51 -5.94 -1.30 2.91
CA VAL A 51 -6.48 0.02 2.59
C VAL A 51 -6.40 0.21 1.08
N ALA A 52 -7.50 0.62 0.46
CA ALA A 52 -7.52 0.95 -0.95
C ALA A 52 -7.60 2.47 -1.14
N PHE A 53 -6.75 2.99 -2.01
CA PHE A 53 -6.82 4.36 -2.50
C PHE A 53 -7.35 4.32 -3.93
N LYS A 54 -8.39 5.12 -4.19
CA LYS A 54 -9.13 5.07 -5.44
C LYS A 54 -9.56 6.45 -5.91
N ARG A 55 -9.63 6.62 -7.23
CA ARG A 55 -10.39 7.68 -7.89
C ARG A 55 -11.73 7.07 -8.32
N ILE A 56 -11.94 6.93 -9.63
CA ILE A 56 -13.02 6.12 -10.21
C ILE A 56 -12.77 4.62 -9.91
N LYS A 57 -11.50 4.19 -10.02
CA LYS A 57 -11.04 2.83 -9.73
C LYS A 57 -9.90 2.88 -8.71
N ASN A 58 -9.65 1.75 -8.05
CA ASN A 58 -8.49 1.61 -7.17
C ASN A 58 -7.20 1.76 -8.01
N PHE A 59 -6.28 2.58 -7.54
CA PHE A 59 -4.94 2.70 -8.13
C PHE A 59 -3.86 2.12 -7.20
N VAL A 60 -4.11 2.14 -5.88
CA VAL A 60 -3.18 1.58 -4.88
C VAL A 60 -3.95 0.76 -3.84
N CYS A 61 -3.42 -0.40 -3.47
CA CYS A 61 -3.87 -1.17 -2.30
C CYS A 61 -2.69 -1.41 -1.36
N VAL A 62 -2.85 -1.11 -0.07
CA VAL A 62 -1.80 -1.22 0.96
C VAL A 62 -2.18 -2.23 2.02
N ASN A 63 -1.30 -3.19 2.27
CA ASN A 63 -1.38 -4.16 3.37
C ASN A 63 -0.17 -4.04 4.30
N ILE A 64 -0.39 -4.21 5.60
CA ILE A 64 0.68 -4.32 6.59
C ILE A 64 0.99 -5.79 6.83
N ALA A 65 2.10 -6.29 6.29
CA ALA A 65 2.52 -7.67 6.44
C ALA A 65 3.30 -7.87 7.75
N ARG A 66 2.58 -7.88 8.89
CA ARG A 66 3.19 -7.92 10.24
C ARG A 66 4.29 -8.96 10.42
N LYS A 67 4.06 -10.20 9.98
CA LYS A 67 5.03 -11.30 10.16
C LYS A 67 6.37 -11.02 9.46
N LYS A 68 6.32 -10.27 8.35
CA LYS A 68 7.49 -9.87 7.57
C LYS A 68 8.02 -8.47 7.95
N ARG A 69 7.27 -7.71 8.74
CA ARG A 69 7.57 -6.32 9.17
C ARG A 69 7.75 -5.36 7.99
N GLU A 70 6.96 -5.56 6.94
CA GLU A 70 6.99 -4.76 5.71
C GLU A 70 5.59 -4.24 5.35
N ILE A 71 5.55 -3.17 4.57
CA ILE A 71 4.34 -2.70 3.90
C ILE A 71 4.33 -3.32 2.51
N VAL A 72 3.24 -3.99 2.16
CA VAL A 72 3.02 -4.54 0.82
C VAL A 72 2.05 -3.62 0.11
N VAL A 73 2.46 -3.14 -1.06
CA VAL A 73 1.66 -2.25 -1.89
C VAL A 73 1.41 -2.91 -3.23
N TRP A 74 0.16 -2.98 -3.67
CA TRP A 74 -0.19 -3.38 -5.02
C TRP A 74 -0.61 -2.15 -5.80
N VAL A 75 -0.02 -1.99 -6.99
CA VAL A 75 -0.27 -0.86 -7.89
C VAL A 75 -0.70 -1.35 -9.26
N LYS A 76 -1.52 -0.55 -9.94
CA LYS A 76 -2.07 -0.90 -11.24
C LYS A 76 -1.13 -0.50 -12.38
N LEU A 77 0.06 -1.10 -12.36
CA LEU A 77 1.10 -0.98 -13.39
C LEU A 77 1.38 -2.35 -14.00
N ASN A 78 1.83 -2.37 -15.25
CA ASN A 78 2.21 -3.60 -15.94
C ASN A 78 3.57 -4.11 -15.42
N PRO A 79 3.65 -5.29 -14.76
CA PRO A 79 4.93 -5.81 -14.25
C PRO A 79 5.99 -6.05 -15.34
N GLN A 80 5.56 -6.28 -16.59
CA GLN A 80 6.46 -6.51 -17.73
C GLN A 80 7.23 -5.25 -18.16
N ALA A 81 6.87 -4.08 -17.65
CA ALA A 81 7.61 -2.84 -17.88
C ALA A 81 8.87 -2.71 -17.01
N PHE A 82 9.12 -3.66 -16.09
CA PHE A 82 10.18 -3.59 -15.09
C PHE A 82 11.14 -4.79 -15.18
N ASP A 83 12.40 -4.55 -14.85
CA ASP A 83 13.40 -5.62 -14.66
C ASP A 83 13.25 -6.22 -13.26
N LEU A 84 12.34 -7.18 -13.13
CA LEU A 84 11.99 -7.78 -11.83
C LEU A 84 13.14 -8.58 -11.19
N GLU A 85 14.09 -9.07 -11.99
CA GLU A 85 15.27 -9.76 -11.46
C GLU A 85 16.24 -8.78 -10.79
N LYS A 86 16.46 -7.60 -11.39
CA LYS A 86 17.23 -6.52 -10.73
C LYS A 86 16.53 -5.97 -9.49
N GLU A 87 15.19 -6.00 -9.49
CA GLU A 87 14.35 -5.46 -8.41
C GLU A 87 13.90 -6.52 -7.40
N LYS A 88 14.57 -7.67 -7.38
CA LYS A 88 14.18 -8.81 -6.56
C LYS A 88 14.07 -8.46 -5.08
N GLY A 89 12.89 -8.72 -4.52
CA GLY A 89 12.58 -8.45 -3.13
C GLY A 89 12.08 -7.03 -2.85
N PHE A 90 12.07 -6.15 -3.86
CA PHE A 90 11.35 -4.88 -3.86
C PHE A 90 10.12 -4.96 -4.77
N LEU A 91 10.26 -5.44 -6.01
CA LEU A 91 9.16 -5.68 -6.94
C LEU A 91 8.86 -7.17 -7.13
N ARG A 92 7.60 -7.46 -7.45
CA ARG A 92 7.15 -8.81 -7.82
C ARG A 92 5.91 -8.75 -8.70
N ASP A 93 5.90 -9.58 -9.75
CA ASP A 93 4.70 -9.86 -10.53
C ASP A 93 3.78 -10.80 -9.74
N VAL A 94 2.54 -10.36 -9.50
CA VAL A 94 1.49 -11.12 -8.81
C VAL A 94 0.25 -11.38 -9.66
N THR A 95 0.33 -11.19 -10.99
CA THR A 95 -0.78 -11.37 -11.95
C THR A 95 -1.51 -12.70 -11.76
N ASN A 96 -0.77 -13.80 -11.55
CA ASN A 96 -1.31 -15.16 -11.45
C ASN A 96 -1.19 -15.78 -10.05
N VAL A 97 -0.88 -14.99 -9.02
CA VAL A 97 -0.64 -15.47 -7.65
C VAL A 97 -1.90 -15.38 -6.79
N GLY A 98 -2.75 -14.39 -7.07
CA GLY A 98 -3.85 -13.99 -6.19
C GLY A 98 -3.34 -13.16 -5.01
N HIS A 99 -3.95 -12.00 -4.79
CA HIS A 99 -3.57 -11.07 -3.73
C HIS A 99 -4.77 -10.23 -3.27
N LEU A 100 -4.58 -9.38 -2.27
CA LEU A 100 -5.63 -8.53 -1.74
C LEU A 100 -5.71 -7.22 -2.54
N GLY A 101 -6.89 -6.89 -3.06
CA GLY A 101 -7.10 -5.61 -3.73
C GLY A 101 -6.94 -5.69 -5.25
N THR A 102 -6.25 -4.71 -5.84
CA THR A 102 -6.02 -4.60 -7.29
C THR A 102 -4.56 -4.26 -7.57
N GLY A 103 -4.13 -4.58 -8.79
CA GLY A 103 -2.81 -4.23 -9.30
C GLY A 103 -1.91 -5.46 -9.38
N ASP A 104 -1.27 -5.65 -10.52
CA ASP A 104 -0.47 -6.85 -10.77
C ASP A 104 0.99 -6.71 -10.34
N LEU A 105 1.41 -5.49 -10.01
CA LEU A 105 2.74 -5.19 -9.49
C LEU A 105 2.71 -5.00 -7.98
N GLU A 106 3.37 -5.92 -7.26
CA GLU A 106 3.60 -5.86 -5.82
C GLU A 106 4.91 -5.12 -5.52
N ILE A 107 4.86 -4.19 -4.56
CA ILE A 107 5.98 -3.41 -4.03
C ILE A 107 6.13 -3.76 -2.55
N SER A 108 7.32 -4.20 -2.13
CA SER A 108 7.65 -4.53 -0.74
C SER A 108 8.49 -3.44 -0.10
N ILE A 109 7.92 -2.69 0.84
CA ILE A 109 8.59 -1.59 1.54
C ILE A 109 9.07 -2.05 2.92
N LYS A 110 10.38 -2.27 3.06
CA LYS A 110 11.02 -2.79 4.29
C LYS A 110 11.74 -1.71 5.08
N ASN A 111 12.16 -0.64 4.41
CA ASN A 111 12.89 0.49 4.97
C ASN A 111 12.50 1.80 4.24
N ASP A 112 13.13 2.91 4.62
CA ASP A 112 12.81 4.24 4.06
C ASP A 112 13.32 4.42 2.62
N ILE A 113 14.36 3.71 2.20
CA ILE A 113 14.84 3.72 0.81
C ILE A 113 13.80 3.08 -0.10
N ASP A 114 13.24 1.94 0.32
CA ASP A 114 12.15 1.29 -0.41
C ASP A 114 10.90 2.19 -0.45
N LEU A 115 10.63 2.95 0.63
CA LEU A 115 9.51 3.87 0.69
C LEU A 115 9.64 4.96 -0.37
N GLU A 116 10.78 5.65 -0.43
CA GLU A 116 11.01 6.71 -1.42
C GLU A 116 10.98 6.16 -2.85
N LYS A 117 11.53 4.97 -3.09
CA LYS A 117 11.45 4.31 -4.40
C LYS A 117 10.01 3.93 -4.76
N GLY A 118 9.25 3.40 -3.80
CA GLY A 118 7.86 2.99 -3.98
C GLY A 118 6.94 4.17 -4.30
N LYS A 119 7.20 5.35 -3.72
CA LYS A 119 6.44 6.58 -4.00
C LYS A 119 6.39 6.93 -5.48
N THR A 120 7.50 6.77 -6.20
CA THR A 120 7.55 7.04 -7.65
C THR A 120 6.61 6.13 -8.44
N LEU A 121 6.57 4.83 -8.13
CA LEU A 121 5.68 3.87 -8.79
C LEU A 121 4.21 4.08 -8.42
N ILE A 122 3.98 4.52 -7.18
CA ILE A 122 2.64 4.83 -6.69
C ILE A 122 2.08 6.08 -7.37
N LEU A 123 2.91 7.11 -7.57
CA LEU A 123 2.54 8.29 -8.36
C LEU A 123 2.25 7.90 -9.81
N GLN A 124 3.10 7.10 -10.45
CA GLN A 124 2.86 6.61 -11.80
C GLN A 124 1.52 5.86 -11.89
N SER A 125 1.22 4.99 -10.91
CA SER A 125 -0.05 4.27 -10.88
C SER A 125 -1.26 5.19 -10.72
N TYR A 126 -1.12 6.32 -10.03
CA TYR A 126 -2.16 7.34 -9.92
C TYR A 126 -2.35 8.10 -11.24
N GLU A 127 -1.27 8.49 -11.92
CA GLU A 127 -1.32 9.22 -13.18
C GLU A 127 -1.91 8.39 -14.33
N GLU A 128 -1.73 7.06 -14.29
CA GLU A 128 -2.25 6.14 -15.31
C GLU A 128 -3.70 5.65 -15.07
N ASN A 129 -4.38 6.03 -13.97
CA ASN A 129 -5.69 5.47 -13.57
C ASN A 129 -6.72 6.47 -13.03
#